data_AF-A0A5C6X4X0-F1
#
_entry.id   AF-A0A5C6X4X0-F1
#
_cell.length_a   1.000
_cell.length_b   1.000
_cell.length_c   1.000
_cell.angle_alpha   90.00
_cell.angle_beta   90.00
_cell.angle_gamma   90.00
#
_symmetry.space_group_name_H-M   'P 1'
#
loop_
_entity.id
_entity.type
_entity.pdbx_description
1 polymer ?
#
loop_
_entity_poly.entity_id
_entity_poly.type
_entity_poly.pdbx_seq_one_letter_code
_entity_poly.pdbx_strand_id
1 'polypeptide(L)'
;MQSCSVDQRPPSLEDAEDIKLAVQDRVVVAMSGGVDSSVTAGILAGEGYDAVGIAMRLYSTPQESYTKSCCSPDDLFDARTVADSLSIPFYVANYEDAFRERVIEYFVSEYRRGRTPNPCVACNDHLKFDILLQRSLALGASYLATGHFARIDRSGEVPKLLRGVDRNKDQSYFLFGLPREALGRILFPLGGMTKDEVRDIARTMGLETAEKAESQEICFVGGGDYKAFVAKLLSEQERTPGRIMTSSGEVLGEHDGIHNFTVGQRRGLGLSYHEPLYVKAIRPEDGTVIVGGRDELAARGLVAERCNWLSFDRPNGPIECQVKIRYAGEPVPCLLTVGADPTTAFVEFEESQRAVTPGQAAVFYQGEEVLGGGWIEEPRS
;
A
#
# COMPACT_ATOMS: atom_id res chain seq x y z
N MET A 1 -46.77 -35.81 -28.26
CA MET A 1 -46.47 -34.40 -28.58
C MET A 1 -47.05 -33.54 -27.47
N GLN A 2 -46.26 -33.27 -26.44
CA GLN A 2 -46.59 -32.32 -25.37
C GLN A 2 -45.95 -31.00 -25.78
N SER A 3 -46.77 -29.97 -25.95
CA SER A 3 -46.32 -28.62 -26.30
C SER A 3 -45.65 -27.98 -25.08
N CYS A 4 -44.34 -27.75 -25.17
CA CYS A 4 -43.65 -26.83 -24.28
C CYS A 4 -44.11 -25.41 -24.59
N SER A 5 -44.97 -24.84 -23.74
CA SER A 5 -45.15 -23.39 -23.66
C SER A 5 -44.07 -22.83 -22.74
N VAL A 6 -42.99 -22.33 -23.32
CA VAL A 6 -42.03 -21.47 -22.62
C VAL A 6 -42.19 -20.09 -23.23
N ASP A 7 -43.17 -19.35 -22.73
CA ASP A 7 -43.27 -17.91 -22.94
C ASP A 7 -42.33 -17.25 -21.91
N GLN A 8 -41.03 -17.24 -22.21
CA GLN A 8 -40.08 -16.37 -21.54
C GLN A 8 -39.75 -15.25 -22.52
N ARG A 9 -40.54 -14.18 -22.46
CA ARG A 9 -40.14 -12.90 -23.05
C ARG A 9 -38.79 -12.50 -22.46
N PRO A 10 -37.83 -12.02 -23.28
CA PRO A 10 -36.69 -11.30 -22.73
C PRO A 10 -37.20 -10.09 -21.92
N PRO A 11 -36.51 -9.71 -20.82
CA PRO A 11 -36.90 -8.58 -19.98
C PRO A 11 -37.07 -7.32 -20.85
N SER A 12 -38.12 -6.57 -20.57
CA SER A 12 -38.56 -5.45 -21.41
C SER A 12 -37.88 -4.15 -20.97
N LEU A 13 -37.87 -3.13 -21.82
CA LEU A 13 -37.23 -1.83 -21.53
C LEU A 13 -37.84 -1.06 -20.33
N GLU A 14 -38.95 -1.53 -19.75
CA GLU A 14 -39.48 -1.04 -18.46
C GLU A 14 -38.59 -1.47 -17.28
N ASP A 15 -37.79 -2.53 -17.43
CA ASP A 15 -36.78 -2.98 -16.46
C ASP A 15 -35.53 -2.06 -16.46
N ALA A 16 -35.46 -1.06 -17.36
CA ALA A 16 -34.29 -0.19 -17.47
C ALA A 16 -34.11 0.74 -16.26
N GLU A 17 -35.18 1.08 -15.53
CA GLU A 17 -35.10 1.83 -14.27
C GLU A 17 -34.66 0.95 -13.10
N ASP A 18 -35.15 -0.28 -13.01
CA ASP A 18 -34.70 -1.27 -12.00
C ASP A 18 -33.26 -1.71 -12.25
N ILE A 19 -32.84 -1.86 -13.52
CA ILE A 19 -31.44 -2.04 -13.89
C ILE A 19 -30.64 -0.77 -13.53
N LYS A 20 -31.18 0.43 -13.72
CA LYS A 20 -30.49 1.68 -13.32
C LYS A 20 -30.31 1.80 -11.82
N LEU A 21 -31.32 1.43 -11.03
CA LEU A 21 -31.28 1.40 -9.56
C LEU A 21 -30.33 0.30 -9.07
N ALA A 22 -30.40 -0.90 -9.64
CA ALA A 22 -29.46 -2.00 -9.33
C ALA A 22 -28.00 -1.66 -9.70
N VAL A 23 -27.79 -0.86 -10.74
CA VAL A 23 -26.45 -0.42 -11.18
C VAL A 23 -25.98 0.83 -10.42
N GLN A 24 -26.88 1.65 -9.86
CA GLN A 24 -26.50 2.79 -9.01
C GLN A 24 -25.78 2.35 -7.73
N ASP A 25 -26.10 1.17 -7.21
CA ASP A 25 -25.51 0.62 -5.98
C ASP A 25 -24.53 -0.53 -6.24
N ARG A 26 -24.04 -0.70 -7.49
CA ARG A 26 -23.02 -1.71 -7.76
C ARG A 26 -21.69 -1.35 -7.11
N VAL A 27 -21.15 -2.27 -6.33
CA VAL A 27 -19.84 -2.14 -5.67
C VAL A 27 -18.96 -3.31 -6.05
N VAL A 28 -17.80 -3.02 -6.64
CA VAL A 28 -16.76 -4.04 -6.78
C VAL A 28 -15.99 -4.11 -5.47
N VAL A 29 -15.86 -5.30 -4.89
CA VAL A 29 -15.06 -5.55 -3.69
C VAL A 29 -13.75 -6.21 -4.09
N ALA A 30 -12.62 -5.60 -3.78
CA ALA A 30 -11.30 -6.19 -3.97
C ALA A 30 -11.07 -7.29 -2.91
N MET A 31 -11.21 -8.55 -3.33
CA MET A 31 -11.12 -9.72 -2.44
C MET A 31 -9.75 -10.39 -2.54
N SER A 32 -8.96 -10.33 -1.47
CA SER A 32 -7.61 -10.90 -1.43
C SER A 32 -7.54 -12.29 -0.79
N GLY A 33 -8.69 -12.86 -0.39
CA GLY A 33 -8.74 -14.12 0.37
C GLY A 33 -8.42 -13.97 1.86
N GLY A 34 -8.28 -12.74 2.35
CA GLY A 34 -8.10 -12.42 3.76
C GLY A 34 -9.39 -11.96 4.43
N VAL A 35 -9.45 -12.12 5.76
CA VAL A 35 -10.62 -11.79 6.59
C VAL A 35 -11.17 -10.39 6.35
N ASP A 36 -10.30 -9.39 6.17
CA ASP A 36 -10.72 -8.00 6.00
C ASP A 36 -11.54 -7.80 4.72
N SER A 37 -11.04 -8.34 3.60
CA SER A 37 -11.75 -8.27 2.34
C SER A 37 -13.03 -9.12 2.32
N SER A 38 -13.05 -10.23 3.07
CA SER A 38 -14.23 -11.08 3.24
C SER A 38 -15.34 -10.37 4.02
N VAL A 39 -15.01 -9.76 5.15
CA VAL A 39 -15.96 -8.99 5.97
C VAL A 39 -16.44 -7.75 5.23
N THR A 40 -15.56 -7.09 4.48
CA THR A 40 -15.94 -5.97 3.59
C THR A 40 -17.03 -6.39 2.61
N ALA A 41 -16.86 -7.54 1.95
CA ALA A 41 -17.86 -8.07 1.03
C ALA A 41 -19.18 -8.42 1.76
N GLY A 42 -19.09 -9.05 2.93
CA GLY A 42 -20.26 -9.43 3.72
C GLY A 42 -21.06 -8.24 4.24
N ILE A 43 -20.40 -7.17 4.70
CA ILE A 43 -21.06 -5.93 5.13
C ILE A 43 -21.82 -5.32 3.97
N LEU A 44 -21.17 -5.12 2.82
CA LEU A 44 -21.79 -4.46 1.66
C LEU A 44 -22.95 -5.29 1.09
N ALA A 45 -22.79 -6.61 0.99
CA ALA A 45 -23.89 -7.49 0.59
C ALA A 45 -25.06 -7.43 1.58
N GLY A 46 -24.77 -7.41 2.90
CA GLY A 46 -25.78 -7.30 3.95
C GLY A 46 -26.50 -5.95 4.00
N GLU A 47 -25.83 -4.87 3.59
CA GLU A 47 -26.40 -3.52 3.43
C GLU A 47 -27.26 -3.38 2.16
N GLY A 48 -27.27 -4.40 1.29
CA GLY A 48 -28.10 -4.44 0.09
C GLY A 48 -27.45 -3.89 -1.19
N TYR A 49 -26.14 -3.63 -1.18
CA TYR A 49 -25.41 -3.27 -2.40
C TYR A 49 -25.39 -4.44 -3.39
N ASP A 50 -25.36 -4.14 -4.70
CA ASP A 50 -25.02 -5.12 -5.74
C ASP A 50 -23.51 -5.37 -5.70
N ALA A 51 -23.08 -6.15 -4.70
CA ALA A 51 -21.69 -6.45 -4.43
C ALA A 51 -21.15 -7.49 -5.42
N VAL A 52 -20.00 -7.19 -6.03
CA VAL A 52 -19.28 -8.08 -6.94
C VAL A 52 -17.85 -8.26 -6.46
N GLY A 53 -17.46 -9.49 -6.11
CA GLY A 53 -16.10 -9.82 -5.73
C GLY A 53 -15.16 -9.86 -6.93
N ILE A 54 -14.01 -9.16 -6.85
CA ILE A 54 -12.91 -9.32 -7.78
C ILE A 54 -11.62 -9.60 -7.02
N ALA A 55 -10.99 -10.74 -7.32
CA ALA A 55 -9.64 -11.03 -6.89
C ALA A 55 -8.62 -10.70 -7.99
N MET A 56 -7.51 -10.07 -7.60
CA MET A 56 -6.40 -9.78 -8.52
C MET A 56 -5.37 -10.89 -8.41
N ARG A 57 -5.09 -11.57 -9.52
CA ARG A 57 -3.93 -12.46 -9.63
C ARG A 57 -2.72 -11.62 -10.02
N LEU A 58 -1.87 -11.33 -9.04
CA LEU A 58 -0.73 -10.40 -9.18
C LEU A 58 0.61 -11.10 -9.43
N TYR A 59 0.78 -12.33 -8.93
CA TYR A 59 2.07 -13.02 -9.03
C TYR A 59 1.86 -14.54 -9.05
N SER A 60 2.53 -15.21 -9.98
CA SER A 60 2.56 -16.67 -10.03
C SER A 60 3.62 -17.18 -9.05
N THR A 61 3.16 -17.63 -7.88
CA THR A 61 4.06 -18.17 -6.86
C THR A 61 4.64 -19.52 -7.34
N PRO A 62 5.98 -19.71 -7.33
CA PRO A 62 6.58 -21.01 -7.61
C PRO A 62 6.04 -22.10 -6.68
N GLN A 63 6.00 -23.35 -7.16
CA GLN A 63 5.31 -24.48 -6.50
C GLN A 63 5.71 -24.70 -5.02
N GLU A 64 6.91 -24.26 -4.64
CA GLU A 64 7.49 -24.41 -3.30
C GLU A 64 7.01 -23.36 -2.28
N SER A 65 6.23 -22.35 -2.68
CA SER A 65 5.81 -21.21 -1.83
C SER A 65 4.30 -21.00 -1.75
N TYR A 66 3.49 -21.98 -2.17
CA TYR A 66 2.02 -21.86 -2.25
C TYR A 66 1.31 -21.41 -0.98
N THR A 67 1.89 -21.60 0.21
CA THR A 67 1.21 -21.32 1.49
C THR A 67 1.61 -19.99 2.15
N LYS A 68 2.48 -19.16 1.53
CA LYS A 68 3.10 -18.01 2.21
C LYS A 68 3.03 -16.66 1.50
N SER A 69 2.47 -16.58 0.29
CA SER A 69 2.34 -15.33 -0.47
C SER A 69 0.88 -14.88 -0.56
N CYS A 70 0.66 -13.57 -0.50
CA CYS A 70 -0.63 -12.97 -0.81
C CYS A 70 -0.88 -13.10 -2.31
N CYS A 71 -2.01 -13.70 -2.70
CA CYS A 71 -2.38 -14.16 -4.05
C CYS A 71 -1.98 -15.61 -4.39
N SER A 72 -1.87 -16.48 -3.38
CA SER A 72 -1.75 -17.92 -3.64
C SER A 72 -3.03 -18.50 -4.26
N PRO A 73 -2.98 -19.69 -4.87
CA PRO A 73 -4.19 -20.43 -5.24
C PRO A 73 -5.15 -20.62 -4.07
N ASP A 74 -4.63 -20.80 -2.85
CA ASP A 74 -5.43 -20.93 -1.63
C ASP A 74 -6.18 -19.62 -1.31
N ASP A 75 -5.53 -18.45 -1.45
CA ASP A 75 -6.19 -17.16 -1.26
C ASP A 75 -7.32 -16.92 -2.26
N LEU A 76 -7.12 -17.30 -3.53
CA LEU A 76 -8.16 -17.20 -4.56
C LEU A 76 -9.32 -18.15 -4.28
N PHE A 77 -9.03 -19.35 -3.78
CA PHE A 77 -10.05 -20.30 -3.36
C PHE A 77 -10.84 -19.78 -2.16
N ASP A 78 -10.18 -19.25 -1.13
CA ASP A 78 -10.83 -18.66 0.04
C ASP A 78 -11.74 -17.49 -0.36
N ALA A 79 -11.25 -16.61 -1.25
CA ALA A 79 -12.04 -15.50 -1.77
C ALA A 79 -13.29 -15.98 -2.53
N ARG A 80 -13.15 -17.05 -3.33
CA ARG A 80 -14.26 -17.69 -4.03
C ARG A 80 -15.28 -18.29 -3.06
N THR A 81 -14.83 -19.07 -2.09
CA THR A 81 -15.69 -19.71 -1.08
C THR A 81 -16.49 -18.69 -0.29
N VAL A 82 -15.87 -17.58 0.11
CA VAL A 82 -16.56 -16.46 0.78
C VAL A 82 -17.58 -15.81 -0.16
N ALA A 83 -17.24 -15.57 -1.42
CA ALA A 83 -18.20 -14.98 -2.35
C ALA A 83 -19.41 -15.89 -2.58
N ASP A 84 -19.19 -17.20 -2.69
CA ASP A 84 -20.26 -18.20 -2.82
C ASP A 84 -21.13 -18.25 -1.56
N SER A 85 -20.55 -18.18 -0.35
CA SER A 85 -21.33 -18.16 0.90
C SER A 85 -22.18 -16.89 1.07
N LEU A 86 -21.69 -15.76 0.54
CA LEU A 86 -22.42 -14.49 0.51
C LEU A 86 -23.37 -14.37 -0.68
N SER A 87 -23.43 -15.37 -1.58
CA SER A 87 -24.23 -15.35 -2.81
C SER A 87 -23.93 -14.16 -3.73
N ILE A 88 -22.68 -13.72 -3.79
CA ILE A 88 -22.23 -12.62 -4.66
C ILE A 88 -21.45 -13.15 -5.88
N PRO A 89 -21.54 -12.50 -7.06
CA PRO A 89 -20.70 -12.84 -8.19
C PRO A 89 -19.21 -12.65 -7.86
N PHE A 90 -18.38 -13.56 -8.37
CA PHE A 90 -16.93 -13.52 -8.16
C PHE A 90 -16.14 -13.74 -9.44
N TYR A 91 -15.17 -12.86 -9.68
CA TYR A 91 -14.28 -12.91 -10.83
C TYR A 91 -12.81 -12.85 -10.41
N VAL A 92 -11.95 -13.46 -11.21
CA VAL A 92 -10.49 -13.34 -11.08
C VAL A 92 -9.96 -12.54 -12.26
N ALA A 93 -9.23 -11.48 -11.97
CA ALA A 93 -8.57 -10.63 -12.96
C ALA A 93 -7.06 -10.84 -12.90
N ASN A 94 -6.45 -11.24 -14.01
CA ASN A 94 -5.00 -11.37 -14.11
C ASN A 94 -4.36 -10.00 -14.37
N TYR A 95 -3.45 -9.60 -13.49
CA TYR A 95 -2.66 -8.37 -13.58
C TYR A 95 -1.17 -8.61 -13.35
N GLU A 96 -0.70 -9.83 -13.62
CA GLU A 96 0.69 -10.23 -13.38
C GLU A 96 1.71 -9.35 -14.11
N ASP A 97 1.45 -9.00 -15.37
CA ASP A 97 2.35 -8.15 -16.15
C ASP A 97 2.39 -6.72 -15.61
N ALA A 98 1.21 -6.14 -15.32
CA ALA A 98 1.12 -4.81 -14.72
C ALA A 98 1.77 -4.76 -13.33
N PHE A 99 1.64 -5.84 -12.54
CA PHE A 99 2.27 -5.95 -11.24
C PHE A 99 3.79 -6.05 -11.34
N ARG A 100 4.28 -6.86 -12.28
CA ARG A 100 5.72 -7.00 -12.56
C ARG A 100 6.32 -5.65 -12.96
N GLU A 101 5.69 -4.95 -13.90
CA GLU A 101 6.16 -3.66 -14.43
C GLU A 101 6.07 -2.53 -13.40
N ARG A 102 4.92 -2.40 -12.71
CA ARG A 102 4.64 -1.21 -11.88
C ARG A 102 5.01 -1.36 -10.41
N VAL A 103 5.21 -2.59 -9.92
CA VAL A 103 5.52 -2.85 -8.50
C VAL A 103 6.87 -3.53 -8.34
N ILE A 104 7.10 -4.65 -9.04
CA ILE A 104 8.36 -5.41 -8.88
C ILE A 104 9.53 -4.63 -9.48
N GLU A 105 9.42 -4.13 -10.71
CA GLU A 105 10.50 -3.37 -11.35
C GLU A 105 10.78 -2.06 -10.59
N TYR A 106 9.74 -1.34 -10.15
CA TYR A 106 9.88 -0.21 -9.23
C TYR A 106 10.69 -0.61 -7.98
N PHE A 107 10.30 -1.69 -7.31
CA PHE A 107 10.94 -2.17 -6.09
C PHE A 107 12.43 -2.47 -6.32
N VAL A 108 12.77 -3.20 -7.39
CA VAL A 108 14.16 -3.52 -7.73
C VAL A 108 14.94 -2.25 -8.11
N SER A 109 14.34 -1.36 -8.91
CA SER A 109 14.98 -0.12 -9.35
C SER A 109 15.36 0.82 -8.19
N GLU A 110 14.56 0.87 -7.13
CA GLU A 110 14.88 1.69 -5.96
C GLU A 110 16.06 1.11 -5.18
N TYR A 111 16.15 -0.22 -5.05
CA TYR A 111 17.34 -0.85 -4.46
C TYR A 111 18.60 -0.66 -5.31
N ARG A 112 18.49 -0.65 -6.65
CA ARG A 112 19.62 -0.28 -7.55
C ARG A 112 20.13 1.12 -7.24
N ARG A 113 19.23 2.02 -6.84
CA ARG A 113 19.54 3.41 -6.47
C ARG A 113 19.93 3.58 -5.00
N GLY A 114 20.10 2.49 -4.24
CA GLY A 114 20.44 2.55 -2.81
C GLY A 114 19.32 3.14 -1.94
N ARG A 115 18.08 3.13 -2.43
CA ARG A 115 16.88 3.62 -1.73
C ARG A 115 16.09 2.46 -1.15
N THR A 116 15.16 2.75 -0.24
CA THR A 116 14.32 1.74 0.40
C THR A 116 12.87 1.91 -0.05
N PRO A 117 12.39 1.11 -1.01
CA PRO A 117 11.05 1.26 -1.58
C PRO A 117 9.93 0.85 -0.63
N ASN A 118 8.69 1.25 -0.98
CA ASN A 118 7.47 0.72 -0.37
C ASN A 118 6.55 0.12 -1.45
N PRO A 119 6.61 -1.20 -1.69
CA PRO A 119 5.84 -1.83 -2.77
C PRO A 119 4.33 -1.86 -2.49
N CYS A 120 3.90 -1.73 -1.22
CA CYS A 120 2.48 -1.70 -0.87
C CYS A 120 1.81 -0.40 -1.31
N VAL A 121 2.50 0.74 -1.16
CA VAL A 121 2.05 2.02 -1.70
C VAL A 121 1.93 1.93 -3.23
N ALA A 122 2.99 1.48 -3.92
CA ALA A 122 2.96 1.34 -5.38
C ALA A 122 1.85 0.41 -5.88
N CYS A 123 1.57 -0.69 -5.17
CA CYS A 123 0.47 -1.59 -5.49
C CYS A 123 -0.91 -0.93 -5.30
N ASN A 124 -1.10 -0.16 -4.24
CA ASN A 124 -2.35 0.58 -4.05
C ASN A 124 -2.54 1.61 -5.18
N ASP A 125 -1.52 2.43 -5.45
CA ASP A 125 -1.58 3.51 -6.43
C ASP A 125 -1.82 2.99 -7.85
N HIS A 126 -1.05 1.98 -8.28
CA HIS A 126 -1.01 1.57 -9.68
C HIS A 126 -1.91 0.38 -10.03
N LEU A 127 -2.29 -0.43 -9.05
CA LEU A 127 -3.10 -1.64 -9.30
C LEU A 127 -4.50 -1.46 -8.74
N LYS A 128 -4.64 -1.25 -7.42
CA LYS A 128 -5.99 -1.18 -6.80
C LYS A 128 -6.76 0.06 -7.21
N PHE A 129 -6.15 1.24 -7.12
CA PHE A 129 -6.87 2.50 -7.28
C PHE A 129 -6.65 3.20 -8.63
N ASP A 130 -5.86 2.58 -9.50
CA ASP A 130 -5.80 2.89 -10.93
C ASP A 130 -6.50 1.79 -11.73
N ILE A 131 -5.81 0.69 -12.02
CA ILE A 131 -6.30 -0.34 -12.96
C ILE A 131 -7.62 -0.99 -12.50
N LEU A 132 -7.71 -1.43 -11.24
CA LEU A 132 -8.90 -2.09 -10.74
C LEU A 132 -10.06 -1.11 -10.64
N LEU A 133 -9.84 0.11 -10.13
CA LEU A 133 -10.89 1.15 -10.10
C LEU A 133 -11.44 1.45 -11.50
N GLN A 134 -10.57 1.70 -12.49
CA GLN A 134 -11.01 1.96 -13.87
C GLN A 134 -11.80 0.77 -14.44
N ARG A 135 -11.37 -0.46 -14.15
CA ARG A 135 -12.13 -1.66 -14.56
C ARG A 135 -13.48 -1.77 -13.85
N SER A 136 -13.54 -1.46 -12.55
CA SER A 136 -14.79 -1.44 -11.79
C SER A 136 -15.79 -0.46 -12.41
N LEU A 137 -15.35 0.76 -12.72
CA LEU A 137 -16.17 1.77 -13.39
C LEU A 137 -16.63 1.31 -14.78
N ALA A 138 -15.74 0.68 -15.56
CA ALA A 138 -16.08 0.13 -16.88
C ALA A 138 -17.09 -1.04 -16.81
N LEU A 139 -17.14 -1.76 -15.68
CA LEU A 139 -18.15 -2.80 -15.40
C LEU A 139 -19.47 -2.22 -14.85
N GLY A 140 -19.60 -0.89 -14.82
CA GLY A 140 -20.78 -0.18 -14.34
C GLY A 140 -20.87 -0.08 -12.82
N ALA A 141 -19.78 -0.34 -12.08
CA ALA A 141 -19.78 -0.14 -10.64
C ALA A 141 -19.74 1.36 -10.30
N SER A 142 -20.52 1.76 -9.30
CA SER A 142 -20.46 3.10 -8.72
C SER A 142 -19.30 3.25 -7.75
N TYR A 143 -18.88 2.14 -7.11
CA TYR A 143 -17.81 2.16 -6.12
C TYR A 143 -16.84 0.98 -6.23
N LEU A 144 -15.62 1.22 -5.76
CA LEU A 144 -14.63 0.20 -5.42
C LEU A 144 -14.49 0.12 -3.90
N ALA A 145 -14.73 -1.03 -3.31
CA ALA A 145 -14.52 -1.30 -1.90
C ALA A 145 -13.26 -2.13 -1.67
N THR A 146 -12.57 -1.87 -0.57
CA THR A 146 -11.42 -2.67 -0.13
C THR A 146 -11.44 -2.82 1.38
N GLY A 147 -10.81 -3.87 1.90
CA GLY A 147 -10.67 -4.10 3.34
C GLY A 147 -9.59 -3.25 4.02
N HIS A 148 -9.32 -2.04 3.56
CA HIS A 148 -8.36 -1.16 4.23
C HIS A 148 -8.97 -0.50 5.47
N PHE A 149 -8.19 -0.41 6.55
CA PHE A 149 -8.53 0.34 7.77
C PHE A 149 -8.20 1.82 7.58
N ALA A 150 -9.05 2.51 6.82
CA ALA A 150 -9.05 3.96 6.62
C ALA A 150 -10.51 4.41 6.44
N ARG A 151 -10.79 5.71 6.51
CA ARG A 151 -12.15 6.23 6.34
C ARG A 151 -12.17 7.26 5.22
N ILE A 152 -13.30 7.35 4.53
CA ILE A 152 -13.59 8.48 3.64
C ILE A 152 -14.71 9.28 4.28
N ASP A 153 -14.42 10.53 4.65
CA ASP A 153 -15.45 11.48 5.07
C ASP A 153 -16.02 12.20 3.84
N ARG A 154 -17.33 12.11 3.66
CA ARG A 154 -18.09 12.72 2.56
C ARG A 154 -19.04 13.82 3.02
N SER A 155 -18.91 14.28 4.28
CA SER A 155 -19.80 15.30 4.84
C SER A 155 -19.59 16.69 4.23
N GLY A 156 -18.41 16.95 3.65
CA GLY A 156 -18.09 18.20 2.94
C GLY A 156 -18.21 18.09 1.41
N GLU A 157 -17.98 19.20 0.72
CA GLU A 157 -18.01 19.26 -0.76
C GLU A 157 -16.94 18.37 -1.42
N VAL A 158 -15.77 18.26 -0.79
CA VAL A 158 -14.66 17.43 -1.24
C VAL A 158 -14.49 16.28 -0.25
N PRO A 159 -14.56 15.01 -0.70
CA PRO A 159 -14.28 13.87 0.17
C PRO A 159 -12.86 13.91 0.73
N LYS A 160 -12.72 13.51 1.99
CA LYS A 160 -11.44 13.51 2.71
C LYS A 160 -11.03 12.09 3.09
N LEU A 161 -9.75 11.77 2.93
CA LEU A 161 -9.18 10.55 3.48
C LEU A 161 -8.85 10.78 4.96
N LEU A 162 -9.41 9.95 5.83
CA LEU A 162 -9.14 9.95 7.26
C LEU A 162 -8.48 8.65 7.70
N ARG A 163 -7.76 8.73 8.81
CA ARG A 163 -7.19 7.58 9.52
C ARG A 163 -8.28 6.61 9.98
N GLY A 164 -7.96 5.32 9.97
CA GLY A 164 -8.80 4.28 10.58
C GLY A 164 -8.92 4.48 12.10
N VAL A 165 -10.06 4.12 12.69
CA VAL A 165 -10.30 4.27 14.14
C VAL A 165 -9.29 3.44 14.94
N ASP A 166 -9.00 2.22 14.49
CA ASP A 166 -7.92 1.41 15.04
C ASP A 166 -6.55 1.92 14.60
N ARG A 167 -5.85 2.62 15.50
CA ARG A 167 -4.53 3.19 15.19
C ARG A 167 -3.44 2.14 14.98
N ASN A 168 -3.60 0.93 15.50
CA ASN A 168 -2.64 -0.15 15.30
C ASN A 168 -2.79 -0.79 13.92
N LYS A 169 -3.98 -0.65 13.30
CA LYS A 169 -4.28 -1.15 11.96
C LYS A 169 -4.46 -0.07 10.90
N ASP A 170 -4.42 1.21 11.27
CA ASP A 170 -4.59 2.35 10.37
C ASP A 170 -3.69 2.25 9.13
N GLN A 171 -4.31 2.06 7.98
CA GLN A 171 -3.65 1.86 6.70
C GLN A 171 -3.63 3.12 5.83
N SER A 172 -4.08 4.27 6.36
CA SER A 172 -4.08 5.55 5.65
C SER A 172 -2.70 5.94 5.09
N TYR A 173 -1.62 5.54 5.75
CA TYR A 173 -0.24 5.73 5.29
C TYR A 173 0.02 5.12 3.90
N PHE A 174 -0.64 4.02 3.55
CA PHE A 174 -0.45 3.36 2.24
C PHE A 174 -1.38 3.90 1.15
N LEU A 175 -2.18 4.91 1.47
CA LEU A 175 -3.28 5.41 0.63
C LEU A 175 -3.10 6.89 0.25
N PHE A 176 -1.94 7.49 0.55
CA PHE A 176 -1.70 8.90 0.21
C PHE A 176 -1.64 9.14 -1.30
N GLY A 177 -1.35 8.13 -2.11
CA GLY A 177 -1.27 8.22 -3.58
C GLY A 177 -2.61 8.02 -4.29
N LEU A 178 -3.72 7.90 -3.55
CA LEU A 178 -5.07 7.86 -4.13
C LEU A 178 -5.33 9.09 -5.00
N PRO A 179 -5.91 8.93 -6.21
CA PRO A 179 -6.40 10.08 -6.97
C PRO A 179 -7.48 10.81 -6.18
N ARG A 180 -7.37 12.13 -6.05
CA ARG A 180 -8.30 12.95 -5.24
C ARG A 180 -9.75 12.79 -5.72
N GLU A 181 -9.95 12.75 -7.03
CA GLU A 181 -11.23 12.53 -7.69
C GLU A 181 -11.81 11.12 -7.44
N ALA A 182 -10.96 10.14 -7.12
CA ALA A 182 -11.39 8.77 -6.85
C ALA A 182 -11.95 8.59 -5.43
N LEU A 183 -11.67 9.49 -4.48
CA LEU A 183 -12.15 9.37 -3.09
C LEU A 183 -13.68 9.26 -3.01
N GLY A 184 -14.40 9.96 -3.88
CA GLY A 184 -15.86 9.89 -3.99
C GLY A 184 -16.39 8.51 -4.44
N ARG A 185 -15.53 7.65 -4.98
CA ARG A 185 -15.86 6.33 -5.55
C ARG A 185 -15.26 5.16 -4.75
N ILE A 186 -14.61 5.41 -3.61
CA ILE A 186 -13.93 4.37 -2.82
C ILE A 186 -14.63 4.12 -1.49
N LEU A 187 -14.89 2.86 -1.15
CA LEU A 187 -15.45 2.47 0.15
C LEU A 187 -14.41 1.74 1.01
N PHE A 188 -14.36 2.10 2.28
CA PHE A 188 -13.58 1.42 3.32
C PHE A 188 -14.47 1.04 4.50
N PRO A 189 -15.27 -0.03 4.38
CA PRO A 189 -16.26 -0.39 5.41
C PRO A 189 -15.66 -0.68 6.79
N LEU A 190 -14.39 -1.09 6.84
CA LEU A 190 -13.71 -1.44 8.10
C LEU A 190 -13.11 -0.23 8.83
N GLY A 191 -13.10 0.95 8.21
CA GLY A 191 -12.40 2.13 8.75
C GLY A 191 -12.90 2.60 10.12
N GLY A 192 -14.16 2.31 10.43
CA GLY A 192 -14.79 2.64 11.71
C GLY A 192 -14.64 1.56 12.79
N MET A 193 -13.93 0.47 12.51
CA MET A 193 -13.88 -0.73 13.36
C MET A 193 -12.45 -1.03 13.82
N THR A 194 -12.37 -1.73 14.94
CA THR A 194 -11.16 -2.41 15.42
C THR A 194 -10.97 -3.75 14.72
N LYS A 195 -9.73 -4.25 14.70
CA LYS A 195 -9.46 -5.57 14.11
C LYS A 195 -10.27 -6.68 14.77
N ASP A 196 -10.47 -6.59 16.07
CA ASP A 196 -11.18 -7.62 16.84
C ASP A 196 -12.67 -7.63 16.49
N GLU A 197 -13.30 -6.44 16.35
CA GLU A 197 -14.68 -6.33 15.85
C GLU A 197 -14.83 -6.92 14.45
N VAL A 198 -13.86 -6.69 13.55
CA VAL A 198 -13.87 -7.29 12.20
C VAL A 198 -13.83 -8.82 12.28
N ARG A 199 -13.02 -9.40 13.17
CA ARG A 199 -12.99 -10.86 13.36
C ARG A 199 -14.29 -11.39 13.95
N ASP A 200 -14.91 -10.67 14.88
CA ASP A 200 -16.20 -11.06 15.47
C ASP A 200 -17.32 -11.04 14.43
N ILE A 201 -17.33 -10.05 13.54
CA ILE A 201 -18.24 -10.01 12.39
C ILE A 201 -17.99 -11.21 11.48
N ALA A 202 -16.73 -11.54 11.17
CA ALA A 202 -16.40 -12.70 10.35
C ALA A 202 -16.92 -14.02 10.96
N ARG A 203 -16.76 -14.20 12.27
CA ARG A 203 -17.31 -15.35 13.02
C ARG A 203 -18.83 -15.40 12.97
N THR A 204 -19.48 -14.26 13.15
CA THR A 204 -20.95 -14.14 13.13
C THR A 204 -21.52 -14.47 11.76
N MET A 205 -20.82 -14.07 10.70
CA MET A 205 -21.14 -14.41 9.31
C MET A 205 -20.77 -15.85 8.94
N GLY A 206 -20.10 -16.61 9.83
CA GLY A 206 -19.65 -17.97 9.54
C GLY A 206 -18.57 -18.05 8.48
N LEU A 207 -17.76 -17.00 8.30
CA LEU A 207 -16.71 -16.97 7.28
C LEU A 207 -15.50 -17.81 7.71
N GLU A 208 -15.06 -18.73 6.84
CA GLU A 208 -13.90 -19.60 7.09
C GLU A 208 -12.60 -18.81 7.30
N THR A 209 -12.52 -17.61 6.73
CA THR A 209 -11.35 -16.72 6.85
C THR A 209 -11.24 -16.04 8.22
N ALA A 210 -12.20 -16.18 9.13
CA ALA A 210 -12.25 -15.48 10.41
C ALA A 210 -10.97 -15.63 11.27
N GLU A 211 -10.41 -16.84 11.31
CA GLU A 211 -9.21 -17.17 12.09
C GLU A 211 -7.92 -17.15 11.26
N LYS A 212 -8.01 -16.79 9.98
CA LYS A 212 -6.84 -16.77 9.09
C LYS A 212 -5.84 -15.72 9.55
N ALA A 213 -4.57 -16.10 9.61
CA ALA A 213 -3.49 -15.18 9.96
C ALA A 213 -3.34 -14.08 8.89
N GLU A 214 -2.99 -12.88 9.32
CA GLU A 214 -2.71 -11.78 8.40
C GLU A 214 -1.35 -11.95 7.73
N SER A 215 -1.26 -11.65 6.43
CA SER A 215 0.02 -11.55 5.74
C SER A 215 0.77 -10.31 6.24
N GLN A 216 1.93 -10.51 6.88
CA GLN A 216 2.81 -9.44 7.36
C GLN A 216 4.01 -9.20 6.43
N GLU A 217 4.24 -10.07 5.45
CA GLU A 217 5.36 -10.00 4.51
C GLU A 217 4.99 -9.28 3.20
N ILE A 218 5.99 -8.81 2.46
CA ILE A 218 5.80 -8.29 1.10
C ILE A 218 5.25 -9.42 0.23
N CYS A 219 4.09 -9.19 -0.41
CA CYS A 219 3.29 -10.24 -1.06
C CYS A 219 4.04 -11.17 -2.04
N PHE A 220 5.06 -10.68 -2.75
CA PHE A 220 5.86 -11.43 -3.73
C PHE A 220 7.23 -11.90 -3.21
N VAL A 221 7.59 -11.54 -1.97
CA VAL A 221 8.85 -11.97 -1.35
C VAL A 221 8.53 -13.13 -0.42
N GLY A 222 8.58 -14.35 -0.95
CA GLY A 222 8.33 -15.55 -0.15
C GLY A 222 9.40 -15.77 0.93
N GLY A 223 8.98 -15.94 2.19
CA GLY A 223 9.86 -16.31 3.30
C GLY A 223 10.71 -15.16 3.85
N GLY A 224 10.31 -13.92 3.58
CA GLY A 224 10.90 -12.72 4.18
C GLY A 224 12.28 -12.29 3.67
N ASP A 225 12.92 -13.03 2.75
CA ASP A 225 14.24 -12.69 2.23
C ASP A 225 14.18 -11.83 0.95
N TYR A 226 13.89 -10.54 1.14
CA TYR A 226 13.87 -9.59 0.03
C TYR A 226 15.25 -9.43 -0.62
N LYS A 227 16.34 -9.66 0.11
CA LYS A 227 17.70 -9.51 -0.42
C LYS A 227 17.97 -10.55 -1.48
N ALA A 228 17.63 -11.81 -1.19
CA ALA A 228 17.71 -12.89 -2.16
C ALA A 228 16.77 -12.66 -3.36
N PHE A 229 15.57 -12.13 -3.13
CA PHE A 229 14.63 -11.79 -4.20
C PHE A 229 15.21 -10.72 -5.15
N VAL A 230 15.67 -9.59 -4.60
CA VAL A 230 16.27 -8.51 -5.40
C VAL A 230 17.52 -9.01 -6.12
N ALA A 231 18.40 -9.74 -5.43
CA ALA A 231 19.62 -10.27 -6.03
C ALA A 231 19.33 -11.13 -7.27
N LYS A 232 18.28 -11.96 -7.27
CA LYS A 232 17.88 -12.79 -8.43
C LYS A 232 17.46 -11.97 -9.66
N LEU A 233 16.96 -10.75 -9.45
CA LEU A 233 16.48 -9.87 -10.53
C LEU A 233 17.54 -8.84 -10.97
N LEU A 234 18.60 -8.67 -10.19
CA LEU A 234 19.77 -7.89 -10.59
C LEU A 234 20.70 -8.74 -11.46
N SER A 235 21.14 -8.17 -12.58
CA SER A 235 22.27 -8.68 -13.36
C SER A 235 23.57 -8.62 -12.55
N GLU A 236 24.59 -9.37 -12.96
CA GLU A 236 25.90 -9.36 -12.28
C GLU A 236 26.52 -7.95 -12.26
N GLN A 237 26.31 -7.15 -13.31
CA GLN A 237 26.81 -5.78 -13.38
C GLN A 237 26.10 -4.82 -12.42
N GLU A 238 24.84 -5.11 -12.07
CA GLU A 238 24.04 -4.30 -11.14
C GLU A 238 24.25 -4.68 -9.67
N ARG A 239 24.91 -5.81 -9.41
CA ARG A 239 25.39 -6.16 -8.09
C ARG A 239 26.70 -5.42 -7.85
N THR A 240 26.62 -4.17 -7.42
CA THR A 240 27.80 -3.32 -7.18
C THR A 240 28.44 -3.69 -5.83
N PRO A 241 29.55 -4.48 -5.80
CA PRO A 241 30.29 -4.68 -4.57
C PRO A 241 30.93 -3.36 -4.15
N GLY A 242 31.24 -3.24 -2.87
CA GLY A 242 31.73 -1.98 -2.34
C GLY A 242 32.25 -2.08 -0.93
N ARG A 243 32.46 -0.91 -0.33
CA ARG A 243 33.08 -0.76 0.99
C ARG A 243 32.08 -0.21 1.98
N ILE A 244 32.17 -0.70 3.21
CA ILE A 244 31.51 -0.08 4.36
C ILE A 244 32.50 0.87 5.01
N MET A 245 32.12 2.15 5.14
CA MET A 245 33.00 3.21 5.61
C MET A 245 32.33 4.07 6.68
N THR A 246 33.10 4.65 7.60
CA THR A 246 32.60 5.67 8.53
C THR A 246 32.42 7.02 7.84
N SER A 247 31.71 7.96 8.48
CA SER A 247 31.64 9.36 8.03
C SER A 247 33.00 10.05 7.94
N SER A 248 34.03 9.59 8.66
CA SER A 248 35.39 10.13 8.60
C SER A 248 36.25 9.52 7.48
N GLY A 249 35.72 8.53 6.75
CA GLY A 249 36.41 7.87 5.65
C GLY A 249 37.22 6.63 6.05
N GLU A 250 37.10 6.14 7.29
CA GLU A 250 37.71 4.88 7.71
C GLU A 250 36.97 3.70 7.04
N VAL A 251 37.70 2.81 6.36
CA VAL A 251 37.12 1.59 5.77
C VAL A 251 37.03 0.51 6.83
N LEU A 252 35.82 0.02 7.08
CA LEU A 252 35.54 -1.01 8.10
C LEU A 252 35.41 -2.42 7.51
N GLY A 253 35.09 -2.54 6.22
CA GLY A 253 34.95 -3.82 5.54
C GLY A 253 34.42 -3.68 4.11
N GLU A 254 34.12 -4.81 3.49
CA GLU A 254 33.62 -4.93 2.13
C GLU A 254 32.26 -5.65 2.10
N HIS A 255 31.51 -5.51 1.00
CA HIS A 255 30.25 -6.20 0.79
C HIS A 255 30.00 -6.54 -0.67
N ASP A 256 29.11 -7.50 -0.93
CA ASP A 256 28.81 -8.01 -2.27
C ASP A 256 27.70 -7.24 -3.02
N GLY A 257 27.09 -6.23 -2.39
CA GLY A 257 26.09 -5.41 -3.07
C GLY A 257 25.35 -4.44 -2.16
N ILE A 258 25.10 -3.22 -2.65
CA ILE A 258 24.36 -2.18 -1.91
C ILE A 258 22.90 -2.55 -1.61
N HIS A 259 22.28 -3.43 -2.39
CA HIS A 259 20.90 -3.91 -2.19
C HIS A 259 20.69 -4.65 -0.85
N ASN A 260 21.79 -5.04 -0.20
CA ASN A 260 21.76 -5.68 1.12
C ASN A 260 21.60 -4.70 2.29
N PHE A 261 21.58 -3.40 2.00
CA PHE A 261 21.59 -2.33 2.98
C PHE A 261 20.38 -1.42 2.84
N THR A 262 20.01 -0.79 3.94
CA THR A 262 18.89 0.16 4.04
C THR A 262 19.26 1.23 5.05
N VAL A 263 18.99 2.50 4.76
CA VAL A 263 19.27 3.59 5.70
C VAL A 263 18.55 3.36 7.02
N GLY A 264 19.28 3.51 8.13
CA GLY A 264 18.85 3.17 9.49
C GLY A 264 19.07 1.72 9.90
N GLN A 265 19.52 0.84 9.00
CA GLN A 265 19.82 -0.56 9.32
C GLN A 265 20.97 -0.67 10.31
N ARG A 266 20.75 -1.43 11.39
CA ARG A 266 21.77 -1.79 12.39
C ARG A 266 22.30 -3.21 12.25
N ARG A 267 21.41 -4.17 11.99
CA ARG A 267 21.75 -5.61 11.97
C ARG A 267 22.24 -6.03 10.58
N GLY A 268 23.04 -7.09 10.52
CA GLY A 268 23.49 -7.67 9.25
C GLY A 268 24.51 -6.81 8.50
N LEU A 269 25.27 -5.97 9.21
CA LEU A 269 26.39 -5.23 8.62
C LEU A 269 27.66 -6.07 8.48
N GLY A 270 27.77 -7.19 9.22
CA GLY A 270 28.96 -8.06 9.20
C GLY A 270 30.20 -7.44 9.85
N LEU A 271 30.05 -6.34 10.59
CA LEU A 271 31.14 -5.59 11.22
C LEU A 271 31.18 -5.79 12.73
N SER A 272 32.39 -5.84 13.28
CA SER A 272 32.65 -5.70 14.72
C SER A 272 33.22 -4.31 14.97
N TYR A 273 32.54 -3.50 15.78
CA TYR A 273 32.95 -2.15 16.13
C TYR A 273 32.69 -1.88 17.61
N HIS A 274 33.43 -0.93 18.20
CA HIS A 274 33.37 -0.65 19.64
C HIS A 274 32.02 -0.04 20.08
N GLU A 275 31.24 0.48 19.14
CA GLU A 275 29.90 1.00 19.34
C GLU A 275 28.91 0.53 18.25
N PRO A 276 27.58 0.59 18.50
CA PRO A 276 26.59 0.21 17.50
C PRO A 276 26.57 1.18 16.32
N LEU A 277 26.85 0.66 15.12
CA LEU A 277 26.79 1.39 13.87
C LEU A 277 25.45 1.21 13.14
N TYR A 278 25.09 2.22 12.36
CA TYR A 278 23.88 2.23 11.53
C TYR A 278 24.22 2.74 10.13
N VAL A 279 23.55 2.22 9.10
CA VAL A 279 23.65 2.75 7.73
C VAL A 279 23.11 4.17 7.70
N LYS A 280 23.95 5.14 7.36
CA LYS A 280 23.63 6.56 7.24
C LYS A 280 23.30 6.94 5.81
N ALA A 281 24.08 6.46 4.84
CA ALA A 281 23.87 6.73 3.43
C ALA A 281 24.41 5.58 2.58
N ILE A 282 23.88 5.44 1.38
CA ILE A 282 24.31 4.48 0.37
C ILE A 282 24.64 5.27 -0.89
N ARG A 283 25.80 5.05 -1.49
CA ARG A 283 26.25 5.69 -2.73
C ARG A 283 26.34 4.63 -3.83
N PRO A 284 25.34 4.51 -4.71
CA PRO A 284 25.33 3.49 -5.76
C PRO A 284 26.48 3.58 -6.76
N GLU A 285 26.99 4.78 -6.99
CA GLU A 285 27.95 5.13 -8.05
C GLU A 285 29.30 4.46 -7.83
N ASP A 286 29.71 4.32 -6.56
CA ASP A 286 30.96 3.67 -6.14
C ASP A 286 30.73 2.47 -5.20
N GLY A 287 29.47 2.11 -4.96
CA GLY A 287 29.08 1.02 -4.07
C GLY A 287 29.32 1.30 -2.58
N THR A 288 29.62 2.52 -2.15
CA THR A 288 29.96 2.80 -0.74
C THR A 288 28.72 2.79 0.14
N VAL A 289 28.81 2.10 1.27
CA VAL A 289 27.85 2.18 2.38
C VAL A 289 28.48 2.97 3.53
N ILE A 290 27.92 4.14 3.83
CA ILE A 290 28.39 4.99 4.92
C ILE A 290 27.64 4.60 6.19
N VAL A 291 28.37 4.30 7.25
CA VAL A 291 27.83 4.00 8.57
C VAL A 291 28.28 5.03 9.61
N GLY A 292 27.47 5.22 10.64
CA GLY A 292 27.77 6.15 11.72
C GLY A 292 27.07 5.80 13.02
N GLY A 293 27.39 6.58 14.05
CA GLY A 293 26.73 6.49 15.35
C GLY A 293 25.26 6.87 15.27
N ARG A 294 24.53 6.61 16.36
CA ARG A 294 23.08 6.88 16.44
C ARG A 294 22.73 8.35 16.20
N ASP A 295 23.55 9.27 16.70
CA ASP A 295 23.27 10.71 16.65
C ASP A 295 23.54 11.30 15.27
N GLU A 296 24.36 10.63 14.45
CA GLU A 296 24.64 11.03 13.06
C GLU A 296 23.49 10.75 12.09
N LEU A 297 22.48 9.99 12.53
CA LEU A 297 21.26 9.71 11.75
C LEU A 297 20.18 10.78 11.90
N ALA A 298 20.40 11.77 12.76
CA ALA A 298 19.43 12.83 13.03
C ALA A 298 19.38 13.83 11.86
N ALA A 299 18.17 14.10 11.38
CA ALA A 299 17.86 15.09 10.36
C ALA A 299 16.84 16.08 10.92
N ARG A 300 17.00 17.37 10.62
CA ARG A 300 16.07 18.44 11.02
C ARG A 300 14.88 18.55 10.08
N GLY A 301 14.95 17.93 8.91
CA GLY A 301 13.88 17.95 7.94
C GLY A 301 14.07 16.93 6.84
N LEU A 302 13.25 17.05 5.79
CA LEU A 302 13.37 16.27 4.57
C LEU A 302 12.84 17.04 3.35
N VAL A 303 13.21 16.55 2.17
CA VAL A 303 12.56 16.89 0.90
C VAL A 303 11.72 15.69 0.46
N ALA A 304 10.44 15.93 0.17
CA ALA A 304 9.55 14.94 -0.43
C ALA A 304 9.22 15.36 -1.86
N GLU A 305 9.28 14.39 -2.78
CA GLU A 305 8.97 14.57 -4.20
C GLU A 305 7.79 13.70 -4.63
N ARG A 306 7.25 14.00 -5.81
CA ARG A 306 6.06 13.34 -6.36
C ARG A 306 4.92 13.35 -5.33
N CYS A 307 4.75 14.50 -4.67
CA CYS A 307 3.72 14.70 -3.67
C CYS A 307 2.33 14.65 -4.34
N ASN A 308 1.44 13.87 -3.74
CA ASN A 308 0.02 13.84 -4.05
C ASN A 308 -0.76 14.50 -2.90
N TRP A 309 -1.67 15.40 -3.25
CA TRP A 309 -2.44 16.20 -2.29
C TRP A 309 -3.92 15.82 -2.36
N LEU A 310 -4.49 15.49 -1.21
CA LEU A 310 -5.87 15.00 -1.11
C LEU A 310 -6.82 16.11 -0.63
N SER A 311 -6.38 16.93 0.31
CA SER A 311 -7.21 17.96 0.95
C SER A 311 -7.31 19.26 0.14
N PHE A 312 -6.42 19.47 -0.82
CA PHE A 312 -6.29 20.72 -1.57
C PHE A 312 -5.64 20.48 -2.93
N ASP A 313 -5.88 21.36 -3.90
CA ASP A 313 -5.16 21.34 -5.19
C ASP A 313 -3.69 21.72 -5.01
N ARG A 314 -3.43 22.69 -4.12
CA ARG A 314 -2.09 23.09 -3.68
C ARG A 314 -2.18 23.82 -2.33
N PRO A 315 -1.30 23.53 -1.37
CA PRO A 315 -1.11 24.35 -0.17
C PRO A 315 -0.80 25.80 -0.51
N ASN A 316 -1.55 26.72 0.08
CA ASN A 316 -1.26 28.15 0.01
C ASN A 316 -0.40 28.56 1.21
N GLY A 317 0.90 28.30 1.12
CA GLY A 317 1.88 28.65 2.15
C GLY A 317 2.21 27.52 3.13
N PRO A 318 2.98 27.83 4.19
CA PRO A 318 3.38 26.85 5.20
C PRO A 318 2.18 26.30 5.99
N ILE A 319 2.22 25.01 6.32
CA ILE A 319 1.20 24.31 7.11
C ILE A 319 1.88 23.66 8.31
N GLU A 320 1.39 23.97 9.50
CA GLU A 320 1.72 23.20 10.71
C GLU A 320 0.88 21.92 10.71
N CYS A 321 1.56 20.78 10.63
CA CYS A 321 0.92 19.46 10.56
C CYS A 321 1.80 18.39 11.20
N GLN A 322 1.42 17.12 11.04
CA GLN A 322 2.23 15.99 11.44
C GLN A 322 2.68 15.20 10.23
N VAL A 323 3.90 14.68 10.24
CA VAL A 323 4.45 13.83 9.18
C VAL A 323 4.82 12.46 9.70
N LYS A 324 4.44 11.42 8.96
CA LYS A 324 4.84 10.04 9.20
C LYS A 324 5.82 9.61 8.12
N ILE A 325 7.06 9.30 8.51
CA ILE A 325 8.17 8.96 7.60
C ILE A 325 8.42 7.45 7.46
N ARG A 326 7.62 6.63 8.15
CA ARG A 326 7.61 5.16 8.09
C ARG A 326 6.31 4.62 8.67
N TYR A 327 5.82 3.51 8.14
CA TYR A 327 4.52 2.92 8.54
C TYR A 327 4.42 2.59 10.03
N ALA A 328 5.45 2.00 10.63
CA ALA A 328 5.45 1.64 12.06
C ALA A 328 5.80 2.83 12.99
N GLY A 329 6.04 4.02 12.44
CA GLY A 329 6.35 5.22 13.23
C GLY A 329 5.10 6.00 13.61
N GLU A 330 5.19 6.74 14.70
CA GLU A 330 4.20 7.77 15.01
C GLU A 330 4.40 9.01 14.12
N PRO A 331 3.32 9.68 13.70
CA PRO A 331 3.43 11.00 13.09
C PRO A 331 4.08 11.99 14.06
N VAL A 332 5.01 12.81 13.57
CA VAL A 332 5.70 13.83 14.37
C VAL A 332 5.33 15.23 13.88
N PRO A 333 5.26 16.24 14.77
CA PRO A 333 5.01 17.62 14.37
C PRO A 333 6.06 18.16 13.38
N CYS A 334 5.60 18.90 12.39
CA CYS A 334 6.45 19.54 11.40
C CYS A 334 5.80 20.78 10.78
N LEU A 335 6.64 21.65 10.23
CA LEU A 335 6.24 22.69 9.30
C LEU A 335 6.43 22.18 7.87
N LEU A 336 5.34 22.12 7.12
CA LEU A 336 5.30 21.70 5.72
C LEU A 336 5.23 22.93 4.80
N THR A 337 6.14 23.04 3.84
CA THR A 337 6.11 24.10 2.82
C THR A 337 6.19 23.49 1.43
N VAL A 338 5.25 23.84 0.55
CA VAL A 338 5.28 23.38 -0.85
C VAL A 338 6.19 24.28 -1.68
N GLY A 339 7.04 23.64 -2.49
CA GLY A 339 7.98 24.32 -3.36
C GLY A 339 7.31 25.05 -4.52
N ALA A 340 8.13 25.59 -5.43
CA ALA A 340 7.65 26.18 -6.68
C ALA A 340 6.95 25.12 -7.54
N ASP A 341 7.55 23.93 -7.62
CA ASP A 341 6.90 22.72 -8.11
C ASP A 341 5.85 22.24 -7.08
N PRO A 342 4.56 22.12 -7.45
CA PRO A 342 3.51 21.67 -6.54
C PRO A 342 3.70 20.22 -6.06
N THR A 343 4.55 19.42 -6.71
CA THR A 343 4.84 18.03 -6.34
C THR A 343 6.08 17.89 -5.44
N THR A 344 6.73 19.01 -5.09
CA THR A 344 7.86 19.04 -4.15
C THR A 344 7.45 19.72 -2.85
N ALA A 345 7.75 19.07 -1.73
CA ALA A 345 7.51 19.60 -0.40
C ALA A 345 8.78 19.58 0.46
N PHE A 346 8.96 20.65 1.22
CA PHE A 346 10.01 20.80 2.23
C PHE A 346 9.37 20.65 3.59
N VAL A 347 9.96 19.78 4.41
CA VAL A 347 9.47 19.46 5.75
C VAL A 347 10.53 19.84 6.75
N GLU A 348 10.15 20.60 7.76
CA GLU A 348 11.00 20.96 8.90
C GLU A 348 10.38 20.34 10.15
N PHE A 349 11.08 19.41 10.78
CA PHE A 349 10.58 18.76 11.99
C PHE A 349 10.74 19.72 13.17
N GLU A 350 9.81 19.66 14.12
CA GLU A 350 9.96 20.39 15.39
C GLU A 350 11.14 19.83 16.21
N GLU A 351 11.29 18.50 16.22
CA GLU A 351 12.43 17.79 16.79
C GLU A 351 13.11 16.93 15.73
N SER A 352 14.45 16.87 15.75
CA SER A 352 15.23 16.09 14.79
C SER A 352 14.82 14.62 14.77
N GLN A 353 14.56 14.09 13.57
CA GLN A 353 14.14 12.72 13.36
C GLN A 353 15.30 11.84 12.90
N ARG A 354 15.33 10.60 13.36
CA ARG A 354 16.36 9.64 12.99
C ARG A 354 15.93 8.77 11.82
N ALA A 355 16.91 8.45 10.96
CA ALA A 355 16.75 7.54 9.83
C ALA A 355 15.59 7.96 8.92
N VAL A 356 15.65 9.21 8.47
CA VAL A 356 14.89 9.70 7.33
C VAL A 356 15.46 9.00 6.09
N THR A 357 14.70 8.06 5.54
CA THR A 357 15.21 7.11 4.55
C THR A 357 14.67 7.44 3.15
N PRO A 358 15.55 7.80 2.19
CA PRO A 358 15.15 7.97 0.80
C PRO A 358 14.42 6.76 0.22
N GLY A 359 13.34 7.01 -0.53
CA GLY A 359 12.48 5.99 -1.13
C GLY A 359 11.31 5.53 -0.24
N GLN A 360 11.32 5.86 1.05
CA GLN A 360 10.13 5.72 1.91
C GLN A 360 9.14 6.85 1.64
N ALA A 361 7.90 6.68 2.11
CA ALA A 361 6.88 7.72 2.01
C ALA A 361 6.93 8.68 3.20
N ALA A 362 6.68 9.96 2.94
CA ALA A 362 6.35 10.97 3.93
C ALA A 362 4.86 11.32 3.76
N VAL A 363 4.04 10.97 4.74
CA VAL A 363 2.58 11.20 4.71
C VAL A 363 2.21 12.25 5.73
N PHE A 364 1.42 13.24 5.31
CA PHE A 364 1.09 14.43 6.08
C PHE A 364 -0.33 14.33 6.66
N TYR A 365 -0.47 14.69 7.93
CA TYR A 365 -1.70 14.55 8.69
C TYR A 365 -2.07 15.84 9.43
N GLN A 366 -3.36 16.15 9.47
CA GLN A 366 -3.95 17.16 10.34
C GLN A 366 -5.00 16.50 11.23
N GLY A 367 -4.62 16.15 12.46
CA GLY A 367 -5.47 15.33 13.33
C GLY A 367 -5.71 13.93 12.72
N GLU A 368 -6.94 13.67 12.29
CA GLU A 368 -7.30 12.42 11.62
C GLU A 368 -7.22 12.49 10.09
N GLU A 369 -7.16 13.68 9.50
CA GLU A 369 -7.17 13.88 8.06
C GLU A 369 -5.79 13.63 7.45
N VAL A 370 -5.75 12.90 6.35
CA VAL A 370 -4.58 12.77 5.49
C VAL A 370 -4.58 13.91 4.50
N LEU A 371 -3.63 14.83 4.65
CA LEU A 371 -3.50 15.97 3.75
C LEU A 371 -2.96 15.55 2.37
N GLY A 372 -2.10 14.53 2.37
CA GLY A 372 -1.40 14.03 1.21
C GLY A 372 -0.11 13.32 1.62
N GLY A 373 0.77 13.10 0.66
CA GLY A 373 2.08 12.52 0.93
C GLY A 373 2.95 12.50 -0.31
N GLY A 374 4.23 12.21 -0.12
CA GLY A 374 5.20 12.07 -1.20
C GLY A 374 6.30 11.09 -0.86
N TRP A 375 7.27 10.96 -1.76
CA TRP A 375 8.41 10.08 -1.59
C TRP A 375 9.60 10.87 -1.06
N ILE A 376 10.20 10.39 0.02
CA ILE A 376 11.39 11.01 0.61
C ILE A 376 12.53 10.92 -0.41
N GLU A 377 13.03 12.07 -0.84
CA GLU A 377 14.17 12.16 -1.75
C GLU A 377 15.46 12.27 -0.94
N GLU A 378 15.52 13.21 0.01
CA GLU A 378 16.71 13.39 0.86
C GLU A 378 16.37 13.93 2.27
N PRO A 379 17.17 13.57 3.28
CA PRO A 379 17.14 14.23 4.60
C PRO A 379 17.74 15.63 4.53
N ARG A 380 17.21 16.57 5.32
CA ARG A 380 17.77 17.92 5.53
C ARG A 380 18.42 18.04 6.90
N SER A 381 19.59 18.69 6.96
CA SER A 381 20.39 18.88 8.18
C SER A 381 20.07 20.14 8.95
#